data_AF-A0A7W3JPW0-F1
#
_entry.id   AF-A0A7W3JPW0-F1
#
_cell.length_a   1.000
_cell.length_b   1.000
_cell.length_c   1.000
_cell.angle_alpha   90.00
_cell.angle_beta   90.00
_cell.angle_gamma   90.00
#
_symmetry.space_group_name_H-M   'P 1'
#
loop_
_entity.id
_entity.type
_entity.pdbx_description
1 polymer ?
#
loop_
_entity_poly.entity_id
_entity_poly.type
_entity_poly.pdbx_seq_one_letter_code
_entity_poly.pdbx_strand_id
1 'polypeptide(L)'
;MTDAFTAMDATAMRALLVAREISASQLWQAHQLRLEQCGERYGAIVDTDLEGAAVTAAAIDARYARGEAIGALAGVPMTIKDSFDVVGLRTSHGRLLDSHTATRDAPAVARARAADAVIFGWGSCRCRDGPQRNRAWQ
;
A
#
# COMPACT_ATOMS: atom_id res chain seq x y z
N MET A 1 -19.47 -5.46 7.12
CA MET A 1 -18.39 -6.41 7.51
C MET A 1 -17.00 -5.88 7.21
N THR A 2 -16.82 -5.01 6.20
CA THR A 2 -15.52 -4.44 5.79
C THR A 2 -14.84 -3.56 6.85
N ASP A 3 -15.60 -2.81 7.66
CA ASP A 3 -15.03 -1.94 8.71
C ASP A 3 -14.19 -2.69 9.74
N ALA A 4 -14.54 -3.96 10.04
CA ALA A 4 -13.86 -4.74 11.06
C ALA A 4 -12.38 -4.98 10.71
N PHE A 5 -12.05 -5.20 9.42
CA PHE A 5 -10.67 -5.48 9.01
C PHE A 5 -9.78 -4.24 9.00
N THR A 6 -10.36 -3.06 8.75
CA THR A 6 -9.61 -1.80 8.67
C THR A 6 -9.17 -1.24 10.02
N ALA A 7 -9.67 -1.81 11.12
CA ALA A 7 -9.31 -1.46 12.50
C ALA A 7 -8.34 -2.46 13.14
N MET A 8 -8.00 -3.55 12.45
CA MET A 8 -7.07 -4.56 12.95
C MET A 8 -5.62 -4.12 12.82
N ASP A 9 -4.74 -4.69 13.66
CA ASP A 9 -3.30 -4.57 13.44
C ASP A 9 -2.80 -5.58 12.39
N ALA A 10 -1.57 -5.38 11.91
CA ALA A 10 -0.95 -6.23 10.89
C ALA A 10 -0.82 -7.70 11.30
N THR A 11 -0.65 -7.98 12.58
CA THR A 11 -0.50 -9.36 13.09
C THR A 11 -1.83 -10.09 13.03
N ALA A 12 -2.90 -9.43 13.46
CA ALA A 12 -4.26 -9.96 13.39
C ALA A 12 -4.71 -10.18 11.94
N MET A 13 -4.47 -9.20 11.05
CA MET A 13 -4.76 -9.34 9.62
C MET A 13 -4.06 -10.57 9.02
N ARG A 14 -2.75 -10.71 9.29
CA ARG A 14 -1.99 -11.87 8.80
C ARG A 14 -2.47 -13.18 9.40
N ALA A 15 -2.84 -13.22 10.67
CA ALA A 15 -3.34 -14.42 11.32
C ALA A 15 -4.61 -14.95 10.65
N LEU A 16 -5.55 -14.06 10.31
CA LEU A 16 -6.77 -14.42 9.57
C LEU A 16 -6.46 -14.96 8.17
N LEU A 17 -5.49 -14.37 7.47
CA LEU A 17 -5.05 -14.84 6.15
C LEU A 17 -4.46 -16.25 6.25
N VAL A 18 -3.58 -16.48 7.22
CA VAL A 18 -2.98 -17.81 7.46
C VAL A 18 -4.06 -18.83 7.85
N ALA A 19 -5.03 -18.43 8.67
CA ALA A 19 -6.18 -19.27 9.04
C ALA A 19 -7.16 -19.52 7.87
N ARG A 20 -6.96 -18.88 6.70
CA ARG A 20 -7.86 -18.92 5.53
C ARG A 20 -9.27 -18.40 5.83
N GLU A 21 -9.41 -17.56 6.85
CA GLU A 21 -10.66 -16.87 7.17
C GLU A 21 -10.89 -15.68 6.25
N ILE A 22 -9.81 -15.09 5.72
CA ILE A 22 -9.84 -14.00 4.74
C ILE A 22 -8.74 -14.20 3.69
N SER A 23 -8.98 -13.75 2.47
CA SER A 23 -7.95 -13.65 1.42
C SER A 23 -7.25 -12.29 1.43
N ALA A 24 -6.04 -12.22 0.85
CA ALA A 24 -5.36 -10.94 0.63
C ALA A 24 -6.21 -10.00 -0.22
N SER A 25 -6.92 -10.53 -1.22
CA SER A 25 -7.82 -9.75 -2.08
C SER A 25 -8.99 -9.14 -1.29
N GLN A 26 -9.63 -9.91 -0.40
CA GLN A 26 -10.70 -9.39 0.45
C GLN A 26 -10.19 -8.33 1.44
N LEU A 27 -9.00 -8.54 1.99
CA LEU A 27 -8.36 -7.59 2.89
C LEU A 27 -8.05 -6.27 2.17
N TRP A 28 -7.51 -6.35 0.95
CA TRP A 28 -7.27 -5.19 0.09
C TRP A 28 -8.56 -4.46 -0.26
N GLN A 29 -9.60 -5.16 -0.70
CA GLN A 29 -10.90 -4.57 -1.04
C GLN A 29 -11.50 -3.78 0.14
N ALA A 30 -11.41 -4.32 1.36
CA ALA A 30 -11.87 -3.61 2.56
C ALA A 30 -11.12 -2.28 2.78
N HIS A 31 -9.80 -2.26 2.55
CA HIS A 31 -8.98 -1.06 2.71
C HIS A 31 -9.17 -0.05 1.56
N GLN A 32 -9.37 -0.53 0.34
CA GLN A 32 -9.69 0.32 -0.80
C GLN A 32 -11.03 1.06 -0.59
N LEU A 33 -12.07 0.35 -0.14
CA LEU A 33 -13.37 0.97 0.19
C LEU A 33 -13.23 2.04 1.27
N ARG A 34 -12.43 1.78 2.30
CA ARG A 34 -12.15 2.74 3.38
C ARG A 34 -11.40 3.96 2.86
N LEU A 35 -10.44 3.74 1.96
CA LEU A 35 -9.69 4.80 1.29
C LEU A 35 -10.62 5.71 0.50
N GLU A 36 -11.51 5.14 -0.31
CA GLU A 36 -12.52 5.88 -1.10
C GLU A 36 -13.45 6.71 -0.22
N GLN A 37 -13.85 6.20 0.96
CA GLN A 37 -14.76 6.89 1.87
C GLN A 37 -14.15 8.10 2.60
N CYS A 38 -12.86 8.07 2.91
CA CYS A 38 -12.28 9.08 3.79
C CYS A 38 -10.98 9.72 3.32
N GLY A 39 -10.35 9.19 2.28
CA GLY A 39 -9.01 9.63 1.93
C GLY A 39 -8.98 11.07 1.42
N GLU A 40 -10.01 11.55 0.72
CA GLU A 40 -10.13 12.97 0.34
C GLU A 40 -10.18 13.88 1.58
N ARG A 41 -10.99 13.50 2.59
CA ARG A 41 -11.13 14.24 3.85
C ARG A 41 -9.78 14.42 4.56
N TYR A 42 -8.92 13.41 4.54
CA TYR A 42 -7.62 13.48 5.23
C TYR A 42 -6.49 14.00 4.34
N GLY A 43 -6.57 13.83 3.02
CA GLY A 43 -5.54 14.23 2.07
C GLY A 43 -4.16 13.61 2.36
N ALA A 44 -4.12 12.50 3.10
CA ALA A 44 -2.88 11.90 3.60
C ALA A 44 -2.10 11.16 2.50
N ILE A 45 -2.82 10.61 1.52
CA ILE A 45 -2.28 9.93 0.35
C ILE A 45 -2.29 10.90 -0.81
N VAL A 46 -1.15 11.03 -1.49
CA VAL A 46 -0.94 11.98 -2.60
C VAL A 46 -0.98 11.32 -3.97
N ASP A 47 -0.70 10.04 -4.02
CA ASP A 47 -0.68 9.21 -5.22
C ASP A 47 -0.96 7.75 -4.84
N THR A 48 -1.59 6.99 -5.72
CA THR A 48 -2.07 5.63 -5.46
C THR A 48 -1.74 4.68 -6.62
N ASP A 49 -1.57 3.41 -6.28
CA ASP A 49 -1.46 2.30 -7.24
C ASP A 49 -2.47 1.22 -6.85
N LEU A 50 -3.75 1.52 -7.08
CA LEU A 50 -4.85 0.64 -6.65
C LEU A 50 -4.87 -0.67 -7.47
N GLU A 51 -4.56 -0.57 -8.77
CA GLU A 51 -4.50 -1.72 -9.66
C GLU A 51 -3.32 -2.64 -9.31
N GLY A 52 -2.12 -2.08 -9.12
CA GLY A 52 -0.94 -2.85 -8.70
C GLY A 52 -1.13 -3.50 -7.33
N ALA A 53 -1.81 -2.83 -6.40
CA ALA A 53 -2.19 -3.41 -5.11
C ALA A 53 -3.14 -4.60 -5.27
N ALA A 54 -4.17 -4.47 -6.13
CA ALA A 54 -5.11 -5.56 -6.42
C ALA A 54 -4.40 -6.77 -7.06
N VAL A 55 -3.52 -6.52 -8.04
CA VAL A 55 -2.71 -7.57 -8.68
C VAL A 55 -1.81 -8.28 -7.67
N THR A 56 -1.16 -7.52 -6.79
CA THR A 56 -0.30 -8.07 -5.74
C THR A 56 -1.09 -8.96 -4.78
N ALA A 57 -2.25 -8.50 -4.32
CA ALA A 57 -3.12 -9.27 -3.44
C ALA A 57 -3.58 -10.59 -4.08
N ALA A 58 -4.02 -10.55 -5.35
CA ALA A 58 -4.41 -11.74 -6.09
C ALA A 58 -3.25 -12.73 -6.30
N ALA A 59 -2.03 -12.22 -6.53
CA ALA A 59 -0.84 -13.06 -6.67
C ALA A 59 -0.48 -13.79 -5.37
N ILE A 60 -0.65 -13.14 -4.21
CA ILE A 60 -0.47 -13.75 -2.89
C ILE A 60 -1.49 -14.86 -2.67
N ASP A 61 -2.77 -14.61 -2.98
CA ASP A 61 -3.82 -15.62 -2.87
C ASP A 61 -3.54 -16.84 -3.74
N ALA A 62 -3.12 -16.63 -5.00
CA ALA A 62 -2.78 -17.70 -5.91
C ALA A 62 -1.60 -18.55 -5.42
N ARG A 63 -0.55 -17.91 -4.89
CA ARG A 63 0.60 -18.62 -4.28
C ARG A 63 0.17 -19.42 -3.06
N TYR A 64 -0.64 -18.83 -2.19
CA TYR A 64 -1.11 -19.48 -0.98
C TYR A 64 -2.02 -20.68 -1.26
N ALA A 65 -2.87 -20.58 -2.29
CA ALA A 65 -3.72 -21.67 -2.76
C ALA A 65 -2.90 -22.86 -3.29
N ARG A 66 -1.73 -22.61 -3.90
CA ARG A 66 -0.79 -23.64 -4.36
C ARG A 66 0.07 -24.25 -3.24
N GLY A 67 -0.11 -23.81 -1.99
CA GLY A 67 0.70 -24.27 -0.86
C GLY A 67 2.13 -23.73 -0.85
N GLU A 68 2.41 -22.68 -1.62
CA GLU A 68 3.71 -22.02 -1.59
C GLU A 68 3.87 -21.19 -0.31
N ALA A 69 5.12 -20.96 0.08
CA ALA A 69 5.43 -20.07 1.19
C ALA A 69 5.02 -18.62 0.85
N ILE A 70 4.40 -17.97 1.85
CA ILE A 70 4.05 -16.56 1.82
C ILE A 70 4.91 -15.77 2.82
N GLY A 71 5.18 -14.51 2.50
CA GLY A 71 6.05 -13.64 3.27
C GLY A 71 5.48 -13.21 4.63
N ALA A 72 6.33 -12.58 5.44
CA ALA A 72 5.99 -12.14 6.78
C ALA A 72 4.95 -11.01 6.82
N LEU A 73 4.75 -10.28 5.72
CA LEU A 73 3.76 -9.22 5.54
C LEU A 73 2.69 -9.57 4.51
N ALA A 74 2.56 -10.85 4.16
CA ALA A 74 1.63 -11.33 3.14
C ALA A 74 0.22 -10.75 3.34
N GLY A 75 -0.26 -10.04 2.33
CA GLY A 75 -1.61 -9.48 2.25
C GLY A 75 -1.82 -8.20 3.07
N VAL A 76 -0.85 -7.79 3.89
CA VAL A 76 -0.98 -6.59 4.75
C VAL A 76 -0.95 -5.32 3.88
N PRO A 77 -2.03 -4.52 3.85
CA PRO A 77 -2.06 -3.27 3.10
C PRO A 77 -1.19 -2.21 3.77
N MET A 78 -0.36 -1.50 3.01
CA MET A 78 0.47 -0.43 3.54
C MET A 78 0.70 0.71 2.56
N THR A 79 0.98 1.89 3.11
CA THR A 79 1.45 3.05 2.35
C THR A 79 2.95 3.24 2.55
N ILE A 80 3.60 3.90 1.59
CA ILE A 80 5.01 4.27 1.66
C ILE A 80 5.11 5.77 1.72
N LYS A 81 5.92 6.31 2.63
CA LYS A 81 6.14 7.75 2.69
C LYS A 81 6.82 8.23 1.39
N ASP A 82 6.36 9.33 0.78
CA ASP A 82 6.92 9.95 -0.46
C ASP A 82 8.42 10.38 -0.37
N SER A 83 9.10 10.10 0.74
CA SER A 83 10.55 10.19 0.86
C SER A 83 11.28 8.91 0.47
N PHE A 84 10.56 7.86 0.07
CA PHE A 84 11.12 6.60 -0.39
C PHE A 84 10.71 6.35 -1.84
N ASP A 85 11.71 6.07 -2.66
CA ASP A 85 11.51 5.69 -4.06
C ASP A 85 10.71 4.39 -4.16
N VAL A 86 9.69 4.40 -5.02
CA VAL A 86 8.97 3.20 -5.45
C VAL A 86 8.88 3.19 -6.97
N VAL A 87 9.32 2.08 -7.57
CA VAL A 87 9.43 1.95 -9.02
C VAL A 87 8.11 2.28 -9.72
N GLY A 88 8.19 3.09 -10.77
CA GLY A 88 7.04 3.48 -11.60
C GLY A 88 6.27 4.69 -11.09
N LEU A 89 6.59 5.19 -9.88
CA LEU A 89 5.81 6.24 -9.23
C LEU A 89 6.62 7.51 -9.02
N ARG A 90 5.91 8.63 -8.92
CA ARG A 90 6.54 9.93 -8.74
C ARG A 90 6.89 10.14 -7.27
N THR A 91 8.17 10.30 -7.00
CA THR A 91 8.70 10.60 -5.68
C THR A 91 9.14 12.05 -5.63
N SER A 92 8.74 12.80 -4.60
CA SER A 92 9.12 14.21 -4.41
C SER A 92 10.17 14.44 -3.34
N HIS A 93 10.39 13.49 -2.43
CA HIS A 93 11.28 13.68 -1.27
C HIS A 93 10.94 14.94 -0.45
N GLY A 94 9.68 15.38 -0.51
CA GLY A 94 9.22 16.63 0.11
C GLY A 94 9.61 17.91 -0.61
N ARG A 95 10.05 17.83 -1.88
CA ARG A 95 10.36 18.96 -2.77
C ARG A 95 9.71 18.74 -4.14
N LEU A 96 8.61 19.43 -4.41
CA LEU A 96 7.87 19.24 -5.67
C LEU A 96 8.71 19.52 -6.92
N LEU A 97 9.63 20.48 -6.88
CA LEU A 97 10.45 20.84 -8.03
C LEU A 97 11.45 19.74 -8.42
N ASP A 98 11.82 18.88 -7.47
CA ASP A 98 12.80 17.80 -7.66
C ASP A 98 12.12 16.44 -7.91
N SER A 99 10.81 16.46 -8.13
CA SER A 99 10.04 15.21 -8.24
C SER A 99 10.28 14.49 -9.56
N HIS A 100 10.56 13.19 -9.46
CA HIS A 100 10.93 12.31 -10.56
C HIS A 100 10.21 10.98 -10.44
N THR A 101 10.09 10.25 -11.54
CA THR A 101 9.59 8.88 -11.51
C THR A 101 10.73 7.95 -11.12
N ALA A 102 10.58 7.24 -10.01
CA ALA A 102 11.61 6.33 -9.53
C ALA A 102 11.74 5.11 -10.47
N THR A 103 12.99 4.73 -10.74
CA THR A 103 13.34 3.57 -11.58
C THR A 103 13.71 2.35 -10.77
N ARG A 104 13.87 2.50 -9.44
CA ARG A 104 14.19 1.43 -8.50
C ARG A 104 13.50 1.70 -7.17
N ASP A 105 13.14 0.63 -6.48
CA ASP A 105 12.65 0.71 -5.11
C ASP A 105 13.77 1.10 -4.14
N ALA A 106 13.44 1.94 -3.16
CA ALA A 106 14.29 2.14 -2.00
C ALA A 106 14.48 0.80 -1.24
N PRO A 107 15.63 0.58 -0.56
CA PRO A 107 15.91 -0.70 0.10
C PRO A 107 14.82 -1.17 1.09
N ALA A 108 14.16 -0.24 1.78
CA ALA A 108 13.06 -0.55 2.69
C ALA A 108 11.80 -1.04 1.94
N VAL A 109 11.47 -0.42 0.81
CA VAL A 109 10.34 -0.79 -0.06
C VAL A 109 10.58 -2.17 -0.66
N ALA A 110 11.78 -2.41 -1.20
CA ALA A 110 12.16 -3.69 -1.76
C ALA A 110 12.02 -4.84 -0.74
N ARG A 111 12.42 -4.60 0.52
CA ARG A 111 12.25 -5.57 1.62
C ARG A 111 10.77 -5.80 1.97
N ALA A 112 9.96 -4.75 1.98
CA ALA A 112 8.53 -4.88 2.24
C ALA A 112 7.83 -5.69 1.14
N ARG A 113 8.14 -5.43 -0.14
CA ARG A 113 7.64 -6.22 -1.27
C ARG A 113 8.10 -7.67 -1.20
N ALA A 114 9.37 -7.91 -0.87
CA ALA A 114 9.91 -9.27 -0.69
C ALA A 114 9.25 -10.02 0.48
N ALA A 115 8.67 -9.30 1.44
CA ALA A 115 7.86 -9.85 2.52
C ALA A 115 6.37 -10.01 2.15
N ASP A 116 5.99 -9.82 0.88
CA ASP A 116 4.62 -9.90 0.35
C ASP A 116 3.64 -8.82 0.88
N ALA A 117 4.16 -7.63 1.24
CA ALA A 117 3.31 -6.50 1.59
C ALA A 117 2.54 -5.95 0.37
N VAL A 118 1.28 -5.55 0.59
CA VAL A 118 0.43 -4.93 -0.44
C VAL A 118 0.59 -3.41 -0.35
N ILE A 119 1.49 -2.86 -1.15
CA ILE A 119 1.74 -1.41 -1.20
C ILE A 119 0.76 -0.76 -2.16
N PHE A 120 -0.01 0.22 -1.70
CA PHE A 120 -1.10 0.81 -2.51
C PHE A 120 -1.04 2.33 -2.71
N GLY A 121 -0.15 3.04 -2.03
CA GLY A 121 -0.07 4.48 -2.18
C GLY A 121 1.03 5.13 -1.38
N TRP A 122 1.23 6.42 -1.67
CA TRP A 122 2.27 7.23 -1.03
C TRP A 122 1.72 8.29 -0.11
N GLY A 123 2.26 8.30 1.10
CA GLY A 123 1.94 9.30 2.10
C GLY A 123 2.62 10.63 1.79
N SER A 124 1.88 11.73 1.98
CA SER A 124 2.42 13.08 1.78
C SER A 124 3.68 13.32 2.63
N CYS A 125 4.66 13.99 2.04
CA CYS A 125 5.86 14.45 2.74
C CYS A 125 5.95 15.97 2.73
N ARG A 126 5.63 16.63 3.85
CA ARG A 126 5.97 18.03 4.07
C ARG A 126 7.22 18.11 4.94
N CYS A 127 8.39 18.04 4.29
CA CYS A 127 9.68 18.19 4.97
C CYS A 127 10.23 19.63 4.87
N ARG A 128 9.79 20.43 3.89
CA ARG A 128 10.00 21.88 3.78
C ARG A 128 8.70 22.53 3.29
N ASP A 129 8.26 23.59 3.96
CA ASP A 129 6.98 24.26 3.70
C ASP A 129 6.78 24.58 2.21
N GLY A 130 5.75 23.97 1.59
CA GLY A 130 5.41 24.14 0.19
C GLY A 130 4.11 23.41 -0.18
N PRO A 131 3.38 23.86 -1.22
CA PRO A 131 2.11 23.26 -1.62
C PRO A 131 2.33 21.86 -2.20
N GLN A 132 1.68 20.84 -1.63
CA GLN A 132 1.67 19.47 -2.15
C GLN A 132 0.54 19.32 -3.19
N ARG A 133 0.83 18.71 -4.36
CA ARG A 133 -0.23 18.33 -5.32
C ARG A 133 -0.74 16.95 -4.95
N ASN A 134 -2.04 16.86 -4.66
CA ASN A 134 -2.70 15.59 -4.43
C ASN A 134 -3.33 15.10 -5.75
N ARG A 135 -2.83 13.99 -6.30
CA ARG A 135 -3.40 13.35 -7.50
C ARG A 135 -4.40 12.25 -7.15
N ALA A 136 -4.36 11.72 -5.93
CA ALA A 136 -5.23 10.62 -5.52
C ALA A 136 -6.72 11.00 -5.47
N TRP A 137 -7.07 12.30 -5.48
CA TRP A 137 -8.44 12.82 -5.35
C TRP A 137 -8.84 13.81 -6.48
N GLN A 138 -8.22 13.71 -7.65
CA GLN A 138 -8.60 14.49 -8.84
C GLN A 138 -9.57 13.71 -9.72
#